data_AF-A0AAV4IC67-F1
#
_entry.id   AF-A0AAV4IC67-F1
#
_cell.length_a   1.000
_cell.length_b   1.000
_cell.length_c   1.000
_cell.angle_alpha   90.00
_cell.angle_beta   90.00
_cell.angle_gamma   90.00
#
_symmetry.space_group_name_H-M   'P 1'
#
loop_
_entity.id
_entity.type
_entity.pdbx_description
1 polymer ?
#
loop_
_entity_poly.entity_id
_entity_poly.type
_entity_poly.pdbx_seq_one_letter_code
_entity_poly.pdbx_strand_id
1 'polypeptide(L)'
;MVIDEVRQREDVRRIQKAVQQSQHGQWTNWDFAMQRSLTWKDIWQMAPLSISFLIRSVYDLLPSNANLVRWGKKDDPTCPLCHGRQTTEHVLSVVYLSVTHK
;
A
#
# COMPACT_ATOMS: atom_id res chain seq x y z
N MET A 1 13.98 -14.12 -30.83
CA MET A 1 14.64 -12.84 -31.16
C MET A 1 13.64 -11.70 -31.34
N VAL A 2 12.73 -11.71 -32.33
CA VAL A 2 11.71 -10.63 -32.48
C VAL A 2 10.68 -10.61 -31.34
N ILE A 3 10.23 -11.77 -30.88
CA ILE A 3 9.21 -11.87 -29.81
C ILE A 3 9.73 -11.30 -28.49
N ASP A 4 10.99 -11.57 -28.15
CA ASP A 4 11.60 -11.09 -26.91
C ASP A 4 11.76 -9.57 -26.91
N GLU A 5 12.13 -9.00 -28.06
CA GLU A 5 12.24 -7.55 -28.24
C GLU A 5 10.87 -6.86 -28.12
N VAL A 6 9.82 -7.44 -28.72
CA VAL A 6 8.45 -6.92 -28.58
C VAL A 6 7.97 -7.01 -27.13
N ARG A 7 8.26 -8.10 -26.42
CA ARG A 7 7.94 -8.25 -24.99
C ARG A 7 8.60 -7.16 -24.16
N GLN A 8 9.90 -6.93 -24.35
CA GLN A 8 10.63 -5.90 -23.61
C GLN A 8 10.05 -4.50 -23.84
N ARG A 9 9.72 -4.16 -25.10
CA ARG A 9 9.09 -2.86 -25.43
C ARG A 9 7.74 -2.69 -24.72
N GLU A 10 6.92 -3.74 -24.70
CA GLU A 10 5.63 -3.72 -24.03
C GLU A 10 5.75 -3.65 -22.49
N ASP A 11 6.72 -4.35 -21.90
CA ASP A 11 6.95 -4.31 -20.45
C ASP A 11 7.44 -2.94 -20.00
N VAL A 12 8.34 -2.29 -20.75
CA VAL A 12 8.75 -0.90 -20.50
C VAL A 12 7.54 0.04 -20.54
N ARG A 13 6.67 -0.11 -21.54
CA ARG A 13 5.44 0.71 -21.66
C ARG A 13 4.50 0.52 -20.48
N ARG A 14 4.34 -0.72 -19.99
CA ARG A 14 3.51 -1.03 -18.81
C ARG A 14 4.07 -0.40 -17.54
N ILE A 15 5.39 -0.51 -17.33
CA ILE A 15 6.05 0.09 -16.17
C ILE A 15 5.96 1.61 -16.21
N GLN A 16 6.22 2.24 -17.37
CA GLN A 16 6.06 3.69 -17.54
C GLN A 16 4.65 4.16 -17.17
N LYS A 17 3.62 3.41 -17.59
CA LYS A 17 2.23 3.71 -17.21
C LYS A 17 2.01 3.51 -15.71
N ALA A 18 2.56 2.46 -15.12
CA ALA A 18 2.41 2.16 -13.70
C ALA A 18 3.03 3.26 -12.81
N VAL A 19 4.22 3.75 -13.14
CA VAL A 19 4.89 4.85 -12.40
C VAL A 19 4.04 6.14 -12.40
N GLN A 20 3.26 6.37 -13.46
CA GLN A 20 2.33 7.52 -13.53
C GLN A 20 1.05 7.32 -12.71
N GLN A 21 0.76 6.10 -12.28
CA GLN A 21 -0.42 5.79 -11.48
C GLN A 21 -0.07 5.90 -10.00
N SER A 22 -0.39 7.03 -9.35
CA SER A 22 -0.05 7.27 -7.94
C SER A 22 -0.38 6.08 -7.01
N GLN A 23 -1.66 5.78 -6.73
CA GLN A 23 -2.00 4.71 -5.78
C GLN A 23 -1.90 3.30 -6.37
N HIS A 24 -2.36 3.11 -7.62
CA HIS A 24 -2.36 1.79 -8.26
C HIS A 24 -0.96 1.34 -8.69
N GLY A 25 -0.03 2.28 -8.84
CA GLY A 25 1.37 2.06 -9.16
C GLY A 25 2.29 2.09 -7.95
N GLN A 26 1.79 2.13 -6.70
CA GLN A 26 2.66 2.13 -5.52
C GLN A 26 3.64 0.96 -5.49
N TRP A 27 3.30 -0.17 -6.13
CA TRP A 27 4.18 -1.32 -6.29
C TRP A 27 5.49 -1.02 -7.03
N THR A 28 5.56 0.07 -7.81
CA THR A 28 6.80 0.49 -8.48
C THR A 28 7.83 1.07 -7.50
N ASN A 29 7.44 1.39 -6.27
CA ASN A 29 8.29 2.03 -5.26
C ASN A 29 8.60 1.11 -4.07
N TRP A 30 8.43 -0.21 -4.22
CA TRP A 30 8.62 -1.20 -3.15
C TRP A 30 10.08 -1.60 -2.91
N ASP A 31 11.07 -0.85 -3.42
CA ASP A 31 12.49 -1.17 -3.29
C ASP A 31 12.95 -1.38 -1.83
N PHE A 32 12.28 -0.72 -0.87
CA PHE A 32 12.55 -0.84 0.57
C PHE A 32 11.41 -1.51 1.35
N ALA A 33 10.40 -2.04 0.67
CA ALA A 33 9.27 -2.69 1.34
C ALA A 33 9.72 -4.03 1.95
N MET A 34 9.28 -4.30 3.18
CA MET A 34 9.57 -5.57 3.84
C MET A 34 8.88 -6.71 3.06
N GLN A 35 9.68 -7.62 2.50
CA GLN A 35 9.15 -8.74 1.74
C GLN A 35 8.37 -9.68 2.66
N ARG A 36 7.12 -9.94 2.29
CA ARG A 36 6.27 -10.92 2.97
C ARG A 36 5.75 -11.92 1.94
N SER A 37 6.20 -13.17 2.04
CA SER A 37 5.62 -14.26 1.27
C SER A 37 4.32 -14.72 1.93
N LEU A 38 3.26 -14.86 1.13
CA LEU A 38 2.00 -15.46 1.55
C LEU A 38 1.79 -16.70 0.67
N THR A 39 1.68 -17.87 1.29
CA THR A 39 1.30 -19.08 0.57
C THR A 39 -0.21 -19.10 0.34
N TRP A 40 -0.65 -19.89 -0.62
CA TRP A 40 -2.08 -20.10 -0.85
C TRP A 40 -2.80 -20.63 0.41
N LYS A 41 -2.12 -21.51 1.15
CA LYS A 41 -2.61 -22.04 2.43
C LYS A 41 -2.81 -20.92 3.45
N ASP A 42 -1.86 -20.00 3.56
CA ASP A 42 -1.97 -18.86 4.49
C ASP A 42 -3.18 -17.99 4.14
N ILE A 43 -3.39 -17.71 2.85
CA ILE A 43 -4.54 -16.92 2.38
C ILE A 43 -5.86 -17.62 2.75
N TRP A 44 -5.97 -18.93 2.55
CA TRP A 44 -7.18 -19.68 2.92
C TRP A 44 -7.45 -19.74 4.42
N GLN A 45 -6.40 -19.68 5.24
CA GLN A 45 -6.51 -19.71 6.69
C GLN A 45 -6.73 -18.32 7.31
N MET A 46 -6.44 -17.25 6.57
CA MET A 46 -6.63 -15.89 7.06
C MET A 46 -8.10 -15.50 7.09
N ALA A 47 -8.50 -14.81 8.16
CA ALA A 47 -9.80 -14.16 8.22
C ALA A 47 -9.94 -13.16 7.04
N PRO A 48 -11.12 -13.05 6.40
CA PRO A 48 -11.32 -12.17 5.25
C PRO A 48 -10.92 -10.71 5.51
N LEU A 49 -11.15 -10.21 6.73
CA LEU A 49 -10.78 -8.86 7.14
C LEU A 49 -9.26 -8.68 7.22
N SER A 50 -8.50 -9.70 7.61
CA SER A 50 -7.04 -9.65 7.68
C SER A 50 -6.41 -9.56 6.29
N ILE A 51 -6.98 -10.28 5.32
CA ILE A 51 -6.54 -10.22 3.91
C ILE A 51 -6.84 -8.82 3.35
N SER A 52 -8.06 -8.33 3.56
CA SER A 52 -8.49 -7.00 3.12
C SER A 52 -7.60 -5.90 3.71
N PHE A 53 -7.31 -5.97 5.01
CA PHE A 53 -6.40 -5.05 5.69
C PHE A 53 -4.99 -5.08 5.07
N LEU A 54 -4.42 -6.27 4.88
CA LEU A 54 -3.07 -6.43 4.34
C LEU A 54 -2.93 -5.91 2.91
N ILE A 55 -3.91 -6.18 2.04
CA ILE A 55 -3.90 -5.62 0.69
C ILE A 55 -4.01 -4.09 0.76
N ARG A 56 -4.94 -3.57 1.56
CA ARG A 56 -5.15 -2.12 1.68
C ARG A 56 -3.99 -1.39 2.33
N SER A 57 -3.25 -2.02 3.25
CA SER A 57 -2.07 -1.40 3.87
C SER A 57 -0.94 -1.21 2.86
N VAL A 58 -0.74 -2.19 1.98
CA VAL A 58 0.33 -2.19 0.97
C VAL A 58 0.07 -1.17 -0.15
N TYR A 59 -1.20 -0.94 -0.52
CA TYR A 59 -1.58 0.02 -1.56
C TYR A 59 -1.97 1.41 -1.04
N ASP A 60 -1.71 1.73 0.25
CA ASP A 60 -2.10 2.99 0.87
C ASP A 60 -3.61 3.30 0.68
N LEU A 61 -4.45 2.31 0.98
CA LEU A 61 -5.91 2.36 0.90
C LEU A 61 -6.59 2.26 2.27
N LEU A 62 -5.81 2.28 3.35
CA LEU A 62 -6.36 2.35 4.71
C LEU A 62 -6.95 3.75 4.98
N PRO A 63 -7.96 3.85 5.87
CA PRO A 63 -8.62 5.11 6.19
C PRO A 63 -7.77 6.00 7.11
N SER A 64 -6.58 6.39 6.65
CA SER A 64 -5.76 7.46 7.25
C SER A 64 -6.36 8.83 6.93
N ASN A 65 -6.15 9.85 7.77
CA ASN A 65 -6.69 11.19 7.45
C ASN A 65 -6.17 11.71 6.10
N ALA A 66 -4.93 11.39 5.72
CA ALA A 66 -4.42 11.72 4.38
C ALA A 66 -5.25 11.08 3.25
N ASN A 67 -5.67 9.83 3.40
CA ASN A 67 -6.52 9.16 2.42
C ASN A 67 -7.97 9.65 2.47
N LEU A 68 -8.50 9.94 3.66
CA LEU A 68 -9.84 10.52 3.81
C LEU A 68 -9.95 11.87 3.11
N VAL A 69 -8.92 12.73 3.20
CA VAL A 69 -8.84 13.99 2.46
C VAL A 69 -8.78 13.74 0.95
N ARG A 70 -7.93 12.80 0.52
CA ARG A 70 -7.84 12.41 -0.90
C ARG A 70 -9.19 11.91 -1.46
N TRP A 71 -10.01 11.28 -0.63
CA TRP A 71 -11.35 10.79 -1.00
C TRP A 71 -12.46 11.84 -0.82
N GLY A 72 -12.14 13.07 -0.41
CA GLY A 72 -13.12 14.12 -0.16
C GLY A 72 -14.04 13.85 1.03
N LYS A 73 -13.60 13.00 1.98
CA LYS A 73 -14.36 12.65 3.19
C LYS A 73 -13.94 13.44 4.43
N LYS A 74 -12.86 14.22 4.32
CA LYS A 74 -12.31 15.06 5.39
C LYS A 74 -11.57 16.24 4.77
N ASP A 75 -11.46 17.35 5.48
CA ASP A 75 -10.76 18.54 4.97
C ASP A 75 -9.29 18.58 5.40
N ASP A 76 -8.96 18.04 6.58
CA ASP A 76 -7.63 18.14 7.19
C ASP A 76 -6.96 16.76 7.37
N PRO A 77 -5.75 16.55 6.80
CA PRO A 77 -5.00 15.30 6.91
C PRO A 77 -4.23 15.16 8.24
N THR A 78 -4.35 16.12 9.15
CA THR A 78 -3.58 16.18 10.40
C THR A 78 -3.98 15.10 11.41
N CYS A 79 -2.99 14.54 12.10
CA CYS A 79 -3.17 13.60 13.18
C CYS A 79 -3.59 14.36 14.46
N PRO A 80 -4.66 13.94 15.15
CA PRO A 80 -5.11 14.63 16.38
C PRO A 80 -4.15 14.46 17.57
N LEU A 81 -3.20 13.52 17.51
CA LEU A 81 -2.27 13.24 18.61
C LEU A 81 -0.92 13.93 18.46
N CYS A 82 -0.33 13.92 17.26
CA CYS A 82 1.00 14.48 17.02
C CYS A 82 0.98 15.76 16.17
N HIS A 83 -0.18 16.17 15.67
CA HIS A 83 -0.35 17.32 14.77
C HIS A 83 0.45 17.28 13.45
N GLY A 84 1.06 16.13 13.12
CA GLY A 84 1.67 15.88 11.82
C GLY A 84 0.68 15.31 10.80
N ARG A 85 1.10 15.17 9.53
CA ARG A 85 0.27 14.54 8.48
C ARG A 85 0.06 13.05 8.78
N GLN A 86 -1.19 12.61 8.88
CA GLN A 86 -1.53 11.22 9.18
C GLN A 86 -1.57 10.37 7.91
N THR A 87 -0.43 9.79 7.53
CA THR A 87 -0.33 8.81 6.44
C THR A 87 -0.69 7.40 6.91
N THR A 88 -0.79 6.44 5.98
CA THR A 88 -0.98 5.02 6.35
C THR A 88 0.17 4.49 7.21
N GLU A 89 1.42 4.84 6.89
CA GLU A 89 2.60 4.51 7.71
C GLU A 89 2.47 5.02 9.14
N HIS A 90 2.02 6.27 9.30
CA HIS A 90 1.79 6.88 10.61
C HIS A 90 0.75 6.11 11.43
N VAL A 91 -0.33 5.63 10.80
CA VAL A 91 -1.35 4.83 11.49
C VAL A 91 -0.79 3.45 11.87
N LEU A 92 -0.03 2.82 10.98
CA LEU A 92 0.51 1.48 11.20
C LEU A 92 1.65 1.45 12.22
N SER A 93 2.47 2.51 12.31
CA SER A 93 3.54 2.61 13.32
C SER A 93 2.99 2.64 14.74
N VAL A 94 1.86 3.31 14.95
CA VAL A 94 1.19 3.37 16.26
C VAL A 94 0.55 2.02 16.61
N VAL A 95 -0.02 1.32 15.63
CA VAL A 95 -0.57 -0.02 15.83
C VAL A 95 0.52 -1.02 16.22
N TYR A 96 1.69 -0.98 15.56
CA TYR A 96 2.80 -1.88 15.90
C TYR A 96 3.25 -1.73 17.36
N LEU A 97 3.41 -0.50 17.86
CA LEU A 97 3.79 -0.24 19.26
C LEU A 97 2.75 -0.75 20.26
N SER A 98 1.46 -0.71 19.91
CA SER A 98 0.37 -1.20 20.77
C SER A 98 0.27 -2.72 20.86
N VAL A 99 0.80 -3.45 19.87
CA VAL A 99 0.78 -4.92 19.82
C VAL A 99 2.04 -5.52 20.46
N THR A 100 3.18 -4.81 20.44
CA THR A 100 4.43 -5.25 21.09
C THR A 100 4.48 -5.05 22.60
N HIS A 101 3.53 -4.28 23.17
CA HIS A 101 3.42 -4.00 24.60
C HIS A 101 2.26 -4.74 25.31
N LYS A 102 1.74 -5.82 24.71
CA LYS A 102 0.76 -6.73 25.34
C LYS A 102 1.33 -8.12 25.51
#